data_AF-A0A446C950-F1
#
_entry.id   AF-A0A446C950-F1
#
_cell.length_a   1.000
_cell.length_b   1.000
_cell.length_c   1.000
_cell.angle_alpha   90.00
_cell.angle_beta   90.00
_cell.angle_gamma   90.00
#
_symmetry.space_group_name_H-M   'P 1'
#
loop_
_entity.id
_entity.type
_entity.pdbx_description
1 polymer ?
#
loop_
_entity_poly.entity_id
_entity_poly.type
_entity_poly.pdbx_seq_one_letter_code
_entity_poly.pdbx_strand_id
1 'polypeptide(L)' 'MSYSVDSGKNFSYRQRDTNEMTETEKLLQHAQDIARRTFVDPSEAAVLAIFEELRIERDRMAWATDGRDSAAVH' A
#
# COMPACT_ATOMS: atom_id res chain seq x y z
N MET A 1 47.11 -1.00 23.29
CA MET A 1 46.46 -1.00 21.96
C MET A 1 46.33 -2.44 21.47
N SER A 2 45.13 -3.00 21.54
CA SER A 2 44.74 -4.20 20.78
C SER A 2 43.23 -4.11 20.56
N TYR A 3 42.79 -3.48 19.47
CA TYR A 3 41.40 -3.59 19.04
C TYR A 3 41.30 -4.81 18.13
N SER A 4 40.61 -5.85 18.60
CA SER A 4 40.27 -7.01 17.77
C SER A 4 39.49 -6.54 16.56
N VAL A 5 40.03 -6.79 15.37
CA VAL A 5 39.33 -6.56 14.11
C VAL A 5 38.40 -7.76 13.89
N ASP A 6 37.23 -7.72 14.53
CA ASP A 6 36.15 -8.63 14.17
C ASP A 6 35.62 -8.19 12.80
N SER A 7 36.24 -8.73 11.75
CA SER A 7 35.78 -8.59 10.36
C SER A 7 34.52 -9.42 10.14
N GLY A 8 33.48 -9.15 10.93
CA GLY A 8 32.12 -9.54 10.63
C GLY A 8 31.50 -8.51 9.69
N LYS A 9 31.94 -8.48 8.42
CA LYS A 9 31.15 -7.90 7.34
C LYS A 9 29.88 -8.73 7.19
N ASN A 10 28.90 -8.48 8.05
CA ASN A 10 27.53 -8.85 7.78
C ASN A 10 26.73 -7.56 7.64
N PHE A 11 27.05 -6.84 6.55
CA PHE A 11 26.04 -6.09 5.81
C PHE A 11 25.05 -7.13 5.25
N SER A 12 24.33 -7.76 6.17
CA SER A 12 23.06 -8.37 5.86
C SER A 12 22.31 -7.26 5.15
N TYR A 13 21.96 -7.54 3.89
CA TYR A 13 20.92 -6.81 3.23
C TYR A 13 19.75 -6.88 4.21
N ARG A 14 19.59 -5.81 5.00
CA ARG A 14 18.45 -5.57 5.86
C ARG A 14 17.30 -5.84 4.94
N GLN A 15 16.70 -6.99 5.16
CA GLN A 15 15.59 -7.56 4.44
C GLN A 15 14.64 -6.39 4.26
N ARG A 16 14.66 -5.77 3.08
CA ARG A 16 13.61 -4.83 2.72
C ARG A 16 12.47 -5.79 2.54
N ASP A 17 11.62 -5.90 3.54
CA ASP A 17 10.31 -6.50 3.41
C ASP A 17 9.77 -6.07 2.05
N THR A 18 9.84 -6.98 1.07
CA THR A 18 9.27 -6.84 -0.26
C THR A 18 7.75 -6.96 -0.18
N ASN A 19 7.15 -6.37 0.87
CA ASN A 19 5.77 -6.57 1.24
C ASN A 19 5.08 -5.33 1.83
N GLU A 20 5.78 -4.21 1.98
CA GLU A 20 5.11 -2.94 2.27
C GLU A 20 4.79 -2.23 0.95
N MET A 21 4.00 -2.87 0.08
CA MET A 21 3.27 -2.08 -0.93
C MET A 21 2.45 -1.05 -0.16
N THR A 22 2.63 0.22 -0.49
CA THR A 22 1.86 1.29 0.12
C THR A 22 0.37 1.05 -0.16
N GLU A 23 -0.49 1.55 0.72
CA GLU A 23 -1.95 1.40 0.55
C GLU A 23 -2.43 1.93 -0.81
N THR A 24 -1.77 2.96 -1.33
CA THR A 24 -2.00 3.49 -2.69
C THR A 24 -1.68 2.46 -3.77
N GLU A 25 -0.55 1.75 -3.66
CA GLU A 25 -0.16 0.73 -4.63
C GLU A 25 -1.10 -0.48 -4.58
N LYS A 26 -1.58 -0.87 -3.38
CA LYS A 26 -2.59 -1.92 -3.23
C LYS A 26 -3.90 -1.55 -3.91
N LEU A 27 -4.36 -0.30 -3.75
CA LEU A 27 -5.54 0.22 -4.43
C LEU A 27 -5.37 0.24 -5.95
N LEU A 28 -4.20 0.64 -6.44
CA LEU A 28 -3.91 0.67 -7.87
C LEU A 28 -3.90 -0.74 -8.47
N GLN A 29 -3.28 -1.70 -7.78
CA GLN A 29 -3.31 -3.10 -8.19
C GLN A 29 -4.75 -3.63 -8.26
N HIS A 30 -5.57 -3.29 -7.25
CA HIS A 30 -6.97 -3.68 -7.24
C HIS A 30 -7.76 -3.08 -8.41
N ALA A 31 -7.55 -1.81 -8.72
CA ALA A 31 -8.16 -1.14 -9.87
C ALA A 31 -7.78 -1.81 -11.20
N GLN A 32 -6.51 -2.19 -11.37
CA GLN A 32 -6.04 -2.92 -12.55
C GLN A 32 -6.72 -4.28 -12.69
N ASP A 33 -6.87 -5.03 -11.61
CA ASP A 33 -7.55 -6.33 -11.64
C ASP A 33 -9.04 -6.18 -12.00
N ILE A 34 -9.72 -5.14 -11.51
CA ILE A 34 -11.10 -4.84 -11.90
C ILE A 34 -11.17 -4.47 -13.39
N ALA A 35 -10.27 -3.60 -13.87
CA ALA A 35 -10.25 -3.18 -15.26
C ALA A 35 -10.04 -4.38 -16.21
N ARG A 36 -9.09 -5.27 -15.89
CA ARG A 36 -8.82 -6.49 -16.68
C ARG A 36 -9.98 -7.47 -16.72
N ARG A 37 -10.83 -7.48 -15.69
CA ARG A 37 -12.02 -8.34 -15.64
C ARG A 37 -13.24 -7.72 -16.33
N THR A 38 -13.27 -6.40 -16.43
CA THR A 38 -14.42 -5.64 -16.94
C THR A 38 -14.27 -5.29 -18.42
N PHE A 39 -13.05 -4.99 -18.86
CA PHE A 39 -12.75 -4.54 -20.22
C PHE A 39 -11.90 -5.56 -20.96
N VAL A 40 -12.24 -5.80 -22.24
CA VAL A 40 -11.46 -6.67 -23.14
C VAL A 40 -10.10 -6.03 -23.49
N ASP A 41 -10.06 -4.70 -23.58
CA ASP A 41 -8.84 -3.90 -23.70
C ASP A 41 -8.86 -2.82 -22.61
N PRO A 42 -8.26 -3.10 -21.43
CA PRO A 42 -8.22 -2.15 -20.33
C PRO A 42 -7.22 -1.03 -20.64
N SER A 43 -7.74 0.15 -21.00
CA SER A 43 -6.92 1.34 -21.16
C SER A 43 -6.48 1.91 -19.81
N GLU A 44 -5.38 2.64 -19.81
CA GLU A 44 -4.88 3.36 -18.62
C GLU A 44 -5.95 4.31 -18.05
N ALA A 45 -6.70 4.98 -18.91
CA ALA A 45 -7.80 5.86 -18.49
C ALA A 45 -8.90 5.10 -17.72
N ALA A 46 -9.23 3.86 -18.13
CA ALA A 46 -10.22 3.05 -17.44
C ALA A 46 -9.71 2.59 -16.05
N VAL A 47 -8.44 2.21 -15.96
CA VAL A 47 -7.80 1.85 -14.67
C VAL A 47 -7.79 3.06 -13.73
N LEU A 48 -7.39 4.24 -14.22
CA LEU A 48 -7.34 5.46 -13.42
C LEU A 48 -8.74 5.91 -12.96
N ALA A 49 -9.76 5.74 -13.80
CA ALA A 49 -11.15 6.03 -13.42
C ALA A 49 -11.62 5.12 -12.26
N ILE A 50 -11.34 3.81 -12.34
CA ILE A 50 -11.66 2.87 -11.25
C ILE A 50 -10.85 3.19 -9.99
N PHE A 51 -9.57 3.53 -10.16
CA PHE A 51 -8.70 3.88 -9.04
C PHE A 51 -9.18 5.13 -8.29
N GLU A 52 -9.62 6.17 -9.01
CA GLU A 52 -10.15 7.39 -8.40
C GLU A 52 -11.43 7.10 -7.60
N GLU A 53 -12.33 6.28 -8.13
CA GLU A 53 -13.53 5.84 -7.40
C GLU A 53 -13.17 5.08 -6.11
N LEU A 54 -12.22 4.14 -6.18
CA LEU A 54 -11.73 3.42 -4.99
C LEU A 54 -11.07 4.36 -3.98
N ARG A 55 -10.37 5.39 -4.45
CA ARG A 55 -9.74 6.39 -3.60
C ARG A 55 -10.78 7.27 -2.90
N ILE A 56 -11.80 7.74 -3.63
CA ILE A 56 -12.92 8.51 -3.07
C ILE A 56 -13.65 7.69 -2.01
N GLU A 57 -13.93 6.41 -2.29
CA GLU A 57 -14.58 5.52 -1.34
C GLU A 57 -13.71 5.30 -0.09
N ARG A 58 -12.39 5.10 -0.26
CA ARG A 58 -11.46 5.02 0.87
C ARG A 58 -11.45 6.30 1.69
N ASP A 59 -11.43 7.47 1.05
CA ASP A 59 -11.40 8.77 1.74
C ASP A 59 -12.66 8.97 2.59
N ARG A 60 -13.83 8.61 2.03
CA ARG A 60 -15.11 8.58 2.76
C ARG A 60 -15.08 7.63 3.96
N MET A 61 -14.57 6.42 3.76
CA MET A 61 -14.43 5.42 4.82
C MET A 61 -13.42 5.85 5.88
N ALA A 62 -12.31 6.49 5.48
CA ALA A 62 -11.28 7.00 6.39
C ALA A 62 -11.86 8.05 7.36
N TRP A 63 -12.68 8.98 6.85
CA TRP A 63 -13.43 9.92 7.71
C TRP A 63 -14.46 9.22 8.60
N ALA A 64 -15.08 8.13 8.15
CA ALA A 64 -16.04 7.37 8.96
C ALA A 64 -15.36 6.54 10.07
N THR A 65 -14.12 6.10 9.89
CA THR A 65 -13.34 5.41 10.94
C THR A 65 -12.76 6.37 11.98
N ASP A 66 -12.44 7.62 11.63
CA ASP A 66 -11.95 8.63 12.58
C ASP A 66 -13.00 8.97 13.67
N GLY A 67 -14.29 8.84 13.34
CA GLY A 67 -15.40 8.97 14.30
C GLY A 67 -15.64 7.77 15.23
N ARG A 68 -14.98 6.62 15.01
CA ARG A 68 -15.12 5.43 15.87
C ARG A 68 -13.97 5.24 16.86
N ASP A 69 -12.81 5.86 16.64
CA ASP A 69 -11.70 5.81 17.60
C ASP A 69 -11.92 6.75 18.80
N SER A 70 -12.70 7.81 18.62
CA SER A 70 -13.04 8.78 19.67
C SER A 70 -14.22 8.34 20.58
N ALA A 71 -14.82 7.16 20.33
CA ALA A 71 -15.94 6.63 21.11
C ALA A 71 -15.59 5.36 21.93
N ALA A 72 -14.30 5.13 22.22
CA ALA A 72 -13.86 4.14 23.20
C ALA A 72 -13.27 4.82 24.45
N VAL A 73 -14.08 5.67 25.10
CA VAL A 73 -13.81 6.11 26.48
C VAL A 73 -15.03 5.76 27.33
N HIS A 74 -15.01 4.56 27.93
CA HIS A 74 -15.69 4.32 29.20
C HIS A 74 -15.01 3.21 30.00
#